data_AF-A0A8T2R5W9-F1
#
_entry.id   AF-A0A8T2R5W9-F1
#
_cell.length_a   1.000
_cell.length_b   1.000
_cell.length_c   1.000
_cell.angle_alpha   90.00
_cell.angle_beta   90.00
_cell.angle_gamma   90.00
#
_symmetry.space_group_name_H-M   'P 1'
#
loop_
_entity.id
_entity.type
_entity.pdbx_description
1 polymer ?
#
loop_
_entity_poly.entity_id
_entity_poly.type
_entity_poly.pdbx_seq_one_letter_code
_entity_poly.pdbx_strand_id
1 'polypeptide(L)'
;MGDSVRDSGNPVIERLSKLETVSSIILCKLGDPFANVWVVEAPRFSGPFACYEGFLSSMSPCGDPLSYDPLKYPASTAITTMLHGCLAQIRLMCAEMNREDGGQQVDKKNENQQELRKDPQVSLPQTLLFGFSKGGVVLNQLLSELSFAFRSMQNHGRERTMERHESNQSPRPQEVICPATSEGFLSSIVEVHFLDVGLNCRGAYQTNVDVLEGVVAGAGTANEYLRLGFHGTPRQWSDPYRHWIADEKDFCISFLRKKADEKGNAKFRTTEKLYFEHTRPSLQMHFEILESFEMF
;
A
#
# COMPACT_ATOMS: atom_id res chain seq x y z
N MET A 1 4.60 5.45 -6.86
CA MET A 1 4.66 5.87 -8.28
C MET A 1 5.95 5.37 -8.91
N GLY A 2 5.85 4.55 -9.97
CA GLY A 2 7.01 3.91 -10.62
C GLY A 2 7.73 4.80 -11.64
N ASP A 3 8.06 4.25 -12.80
CA ASP A 3 8.95 4.90 -13.79
C ASP A 3 8.40 6.27 -14.25
N SER A 4 9.30 7.24 -14.40
CA SER A 4 8.99 8.61 -14.81
C SER A 4 9.53 8.88 -16.21
N VAL A 5 8.69 9.46 -17.07
CA VAL A 5 9.07 9.81 -18.44
C VAL A 5 8.96 11.32 -18.57
N ARG A 6 10.12 12.00 -18.50
CA ARG A 6 10.21 13.45 -18.69
C ARG A 6 10.20 13.79 -20.18
N ASP A 7 9.64 14.95 -20.50
CA ASP A 7 9.63 15.53 -21.85
C ASP A 7 9.09 14.58 -22.93
N SER A 8 8.06 13.81 -22.56
CA SER A 8 7.46 12.83 -23.47
C SER A 8 6.76 13.48 -24.67
N GLY A 9 6.39 14.76 -24.56
CA GLY A 9 5.56 15.47 -25.54
C GLY A 9 4.12 14.95 -25.60
N ASN A 10 3.77 13.98 -24.75
CA ASN A 10 2.42 13.43 -24.64
C ASN A 10 1.72 14.04 -23.41
N PRO A 11 0.64 14.81 -23.61
CA PRO A 11 -0.02 15.52 -22.51
C PRO A 11 -0.66 14.59 -21.48
N VAL A 12 -1.04 13.37 -21.86
CA VAL A 12 -1.59 12.37 -20.93
C VAL A 12 -0.49 11.87 -19.99
N ILE A 13 0.67 11.52 -20.54
CA ILE A 13 1.82 11.03 -19.76
C ILE A 13 2.32 12.12 -18.81
N GLU A 14 2.50 13.34 -19.31
CA GLU A 14 3.00 14.46 -18.50
C GLU A 14 2.07 14.81 -17.35
N ARG A 15 0.76 14.76 -17.59
CA ARG A 15 -0.25 15.00 -16.56
C ARG A 15 -0.28 13.88 -15.51
N LEU A 16 -0.29 12.62 -15.96
CA LEU A 16 -0.38 11.45 -15.07
C LEU A 16 0.95 11.09 -14.39
N SER A 17 2.04 11.76 -14.75
CA SER A 17 3.32 11.69 -14.03
C SER A 17 3.37 12.61 -12.81
N LYS A 18 2.46 13.57 -12.66
CA LYS A 18 2.43 14.52 -11.54
C LYS A 18 1.79 13.88 -10.32
N LEU A 19 2.49 13.91 -9.18
CA LEU A 19 2.04 13.27 -7.94
C LEU A 19 0.72 13.86 -7.44
N GLU A 20 0.51 15.17 -7.60
CA GLU A 20 -0.72 15.87 -7.21
C GLU A 20 -1.92 15.46 -8.08
N THR A 21 -1.66 15.16 -9.35
CA THR A 21 -2.71 14.66 -10.24
C THR A 21 -3.09 13.24 -9.84
N VAL A 22 -2.10 12.38 -9.58
CA VAL A 22 -2.36 11.01 -9.13
C VAL A 22 -3.08 11.01 -7.79
N SER A 23 -2.66 11.82 -6.81
CA SER A 23 -3.34 11.91 -5.52
C SER A 23 -4.79 12.33 -5.67
N SER A 24 -5.07 13.32 -6.53
CA SER A 24 -6.43 13.78 -6.83
C SER A 24 -7.28 12.69 -7.46
N ILE A 25 -6.74 11.94 -8.43
CA ILE A 25 -7.44 10.83 -9.07
C ILE A 25 -7.80 9.75 -8.04
N ILE A 26 -6.85 9.35 -7.18
CA ILE A 26 -7.10 8.35 -6.14
C ILE A 26 -8.15 8.84 -5.15
N LEU A 27 -8.05 10.09 -4.68
CA LEU A 27 -9.04 10.68 -3.77
C LEU A 27 -10.45 10.70 -4.39
N CYS A 28 -10.58 11.09 -5.65
CA CYS A 28 -11.85 11.05 -6.37
C CYS A 28 -12.42 9.62 -6.48
N LYS A 29 -11.55 8.63 -6.72
CA LYS A 29 -11.97 7.22 -6.80
C LYS A 29 -12.44 6.71 -5.44
N LEU A 30 -11.81 7.11 -4.34
CA LEU A 30 -12.21 6.72 -2.97
C LEU A 30 -13.60 7.23 -2.61
N GLY A 31 -14.01 8.38 -3.18
CA GLY A 31 -15.32 8.98 -2.90
C GLY A 31 -15.50 9.43 -1.45
N ASP A 32 -14.44 9.38 -0.64
CA ASP A 32 -14.42 9.77 0.75
C ASP A 32 -13.56 11.04 0.92
N PRO A 33 -14.19 12.20 1.24
CA PRO A 33 -13.45 13.44 1.43
C PRO A 33 -12.55 13.45 2.67
N PHE A 34 -12.69 12.46 3.57
CA PHE A 34 -11.86 12.32 4.76
C PHE A 34 -10.70 11.33 4.59
N ALA A 35 -10.57 10.71 3.41
CA ALA A 35 -9.47 9.80 3.13
C ALA A 35 -8.14 10.56 3.00
N ASN A 36 -7.10 10.04 3.66
CA ASN A 36 -5.74 10.56 3.54
C ASN A 36 -5.01 9.84 2.40
N VAL A 37 -4.63 10.58 1.36
CA VAL A 37 -3.92 10.03 0.20
C VAL A 37 -2.46 10.46 0.21
N TRP A 38 -1.56 9.48 0.25
CA TRP A 38 -0.11 9.68 0.21
C TRP A 38 0.46 9.08 -1.07
N VAL A 39 1.13 9.89 -1.89
CA VAL A 39 1.80 9.42 -3.11
C VAL A 39 3.31 9.44 -2.88
N VAL A 40 3.90 8.26 -2.87
CA VAL A 40 5.34 8.07 -2.67
C VAL A 40 6.03 7.89 -4.03
N GLU A 41 6.97 8.78 -4.31
CA GLU A 41 7.90 8.67 -5.44
C GLU A 41 9.14 7.87 -5.02
N ALA A 42 9.83 7.26 -5.99
CA ALA A 42 11.10 6.62 -5.72
C ALA A 42 12.16 7.65 -5.27
N PRO A 43 12.97 7.36 -4.24
CA PRO A 43 13.99 8.27 -3.74
C PRO A 43 15.11 8.54 -4.76
N ARG A 44 15.28 7.67 -5.75
CA ARG A 44 16.29 7.78 -6.79
C ARG A 44 15.74 7.24 -8.12
N PHE A 45 16.29 7.76 -9.22
CA PHE A 45 16.09 7.22 -10.56
C PHE A 45 17.44 6.87 -11.20
N SER A 46 17.47 5.78 -11.98
CA SER A 46 18.60 5.39 -12.84
C SER A 46 18.15 5.51 -14.30
N GLY A 47 18.38 6.68 -14.90
CA GLY A 47 17.71 7.03 -16.16
C GLY A 47 16.19 7.08 -15.95
N PRO A 48 15.37 6.38 -16.76
CA PRO A 48 13.91 6.35 -16.57
C PRO A 48 13.46 5.40 -15.45
N PHE A 49 14.36 4.59 -14.88
CA PHE A 49 13.99 3.51 -13.97
C PHE A 49 13.93 3.97 -12.51
N ALA A 50 12.78 3.80 -11.89
CA ALA A 50 12.59 4.07 -10.47
C ALA A 50 13.41 3.11 -9.57
N CYS A 51 14.05 3.65 -8.54
CA CYS A 51 14.86 2.90 -7.59
C CYS A 51 14.33 3.12 -6.16
N TYR A 52 13.59 2.14 -5.64
CA TYR A 52 13.02 2.16 -4.28
C TYR A 52 14.02 1.72 -3.20
N GLU A 53 15.15 2.42 -3.16
CA GLU A 53 16.16 2.23 -2.12
C GLU A 53 15.56 2.50 -0.73
N GLY A 54 15.90 1.66 0.25
CA GLY A 54 15.32 1.70 1.59
C GLY A 54 13.98 0.98 1.74
N PHE A 55 13.27 0.66 0.66
CA PHE A 55 12.07 -0.20 0.72
C PHE A 55 12.40 -1.67 0.52
N LEU A 56 13.47 -1.98 -0.21
CA LEU A 56 13.93 -3.34 -0.47
C LEU A 56 15.23 -3.60 0.29
N SER A 57 15.41 -4.83 0.78
CA SER A 57 16.66 -5.26 1.43
C SER A 57 17.85 -5.31 0.48
N SER A 58 17.60 -5.55 -0.82
CA SER A 58 18.66 -5.61 -1.83
C SER A 58 18.11 -5.34 -3.23
N MET A 59 18.85 -4.57 -4.03
CA MET A 59 18.45 -4.16 -5.37
C MET A 59 19.66 -3.91 -6.28
N SER A 60 19.46 -4.03 -7.59
CA SER A 60 20.47 -3.65 -8.60
C SER A 60 20.63 -2.12 -8.69
N PRO A 61 21.72 -1.61 -9.28
CA PRO A 61 21.87 -0.18 -9.56
C PRO A 61 20.73 0.45 -10.37
N CYS A 62 20.06 -0.35 -11.22
CA CYS A 62 18.94 0.06 -12.07
C CYS A 62 17.57 -0.07 -11.37
N GLY A 63 17.54 -0.44 -10.09
CA GLY A 63 16.32 -0.50 -9.32
C GLY A 63 15.65 -1.87 -9.30
N ASP A 64 16.28 -2.90 -9.86
CA ASP A 64 15.66 -4.21 -9.98
C ASP A 64 15.77 -4.98 -8.65
N PRO A 65 14.69 -5.64 -8.20
CA PRO A 65 14.71 -6.39 -6.95
C PRO A 65 15.65 -7.60 -7.09
N LEU A 66 16.58 -7.77 -6.14
CA LEU A 66 17.40 -8.99 -6.07
C LEU A 66 16.73 -10.07 -5.22
N SER A 67 15.91 -9.64 -4.24
CA SER A 67 15.06 -10.50 -3.43
C SER A 67 13.95 -9.67 -2.77
N TYR A 68 12.91 -10.37 -2.28
CA TYR A 68 11.88 -9.81 -1.42
C TYR A 68 12.00 -10.40 -0.01
N ASP A 69 12.90 -9.84 0.79
CA ASP A 69 13.23 -10.34 2.13
C ASP A 69 12.40 -9.63 3.20
N PRO A 70 11.49 -10.32 3.91
CA PRO A 70 10.62 -9.69 4.90
C PRO A 70 11.33 -9.34 6.21
N LEU A 71 12.57 -9.79 6.43
CA LEU A 71 13.26 -9.57 7.70
C LEU A 71 13.45 -8.07 7.96
N LYS A 72 13.11 -7.64 9.18
CA LYS A 72 13.15 -6.23 9.64
C LYS A 72 12.15 -5.30 8.96
N TYR A 73 11.23 -5.83 8.15
CA TYR A 73 10.13 -5.06 7.56
C TYR A 73 10.57 -3.77 6.83
N PRO A 74 11.50 -3.85 5.85
CA PRO A 74 12.08 -2.66 5.24
C PRO A 74 11.01 -1.72 4.63
N ALA A 75 10.04 -2.25 3.88
CA ALA A 75 9.04 -1.42 3.22
C ALA A 75 8.05 -0.80 4.21
N SER A 76 7.48 -1.55 5.16
CA SER A 76 6.56 -0.96 6.14
C SER A 76 7.26 0.00 7.11
N THR A 77 8.53 -0.26 7.44
CA THR A 77 9.33 0.65 8.28
C THR A 77 9.60 1.95 7.54
N ALA A 78 9.95 1.89 6.25
CA ALA A 78 10.12 3.07 5.42
C ALA A 78 8.83 3.90 5.35
N ILE A 79 7.69 3.25 5.08
CA ILE A 79 6.38 3.92 5.00
C ILE A 79 5.99 4.57 6.32
N THR A 80 6.02 3.84 7.43
CA THR A 80 5.66 4.38 8.75
C THR A 80 6.58 5.53 9.17
N THR A 81 7.88 5.43 8.88
CA THR A 81 8.83 6.53 9.13
C THR A 81 8.50 7.78 8.32
N MET A 82 8.19 7.63 7.03
CA MET A 82 7.78 8.76 6.19
C MET A 82 6.48 9.40 6.68
N LEU A 83 5.46 8.59 7.01
CA LEU A 83 4.18 9.09 7.51
C LEU A 83 4.35 9.88 8.81
N HIS A 84 5.12 9.34 9.77
CA HIS A 84 5.42 10.05 11.01
C HIS A 84 6.19 11.35 10.77
N GLY A 85 7.17 11.33 9.85
CA GLY A 85 7.92 12.52 9.47
C GLY A 85 7.01 13.61 8.89
N CYS A 86 6.11 13.24 7.98
CA CYS A 86 5.16 14.17 7.38
C CYS A 86 4.19 14.75 8.41
N LEU A 87 3.64 13.92 9.30
CA LEU A 87 2.74 14.39 10.36
C LEU A 87 3.46 15.30 11.37
N ALA A 88 4.73 15.03 11.68
CA ALA A 88 5.52 15.90 12.52
C ALA A 88 5.68 17.29 11.88
N GLN A 89 5.97 17.35 10.57
CA GLN A 89 6.08 18.62 9.84
C GLN A 89 4.75 19.38 9.80
N ILE A 90 3.64 18.72 9.50
CA ILE A 90 2.30 19.34 9.51
C ILE A 90 1.99 19.94 10.89
N ARG A 91 2.27 19.21 11.97
CA ARG A 91 2.07 19.69 13.34
C ARG A 91 2.90 20.93 13.65
N LEU A 92 4.15 20.99 13.17
CA LEU A 92 5.00 22.18 13.31
C LEU A 92 4.42 23.37 12.54
N MET A 93 4.01 23.17 11.28
CA MET A 93 3.39 24.23 10.46
C MET A 93 2.10 24.78 11.10
N CYS A 94 1.22 23.92 11.60
CA CYS A 94 0.01 24.36 12.30
C CYS A 94 0.33 25.13 13.60
N ALA A 95 1.38 24.72 14.33
CA ALA A 95 1.80 25.42 15.54
C ALA A 95 2.40 26.81 15.24
N GLU A 96 3.09 26.96 14.11
CA GLU A 96 3.62 28.25 13.63
C GLU A 96 2.51 29.19 13.18
N MET A 97 1.55 28.71 12.37
CA MET A 97 0.38 29.50 11.97
C MET A 97 -0.41 30.04 13.18
N ASN A 98 -0.57 29.22 14.23
CA ASN A 98 -1.25 29.63 15.46
C ASN A 98 -0.46 30.63 16.32
N ARG A 99 0.83 30.86 16.04
CA ARG A 99 1.67 31.86 16.74
C ARG A 99 1.72 33.20 16.01
N GLU A 100 1.54 33.20 14.69
CA GLU A 100 1.56 34.42 13.86
C GLU A 100 0.22 35.16 13.88
N ASP A 101 -0.89 34.46 14.13
CA ASP A 101 -2.21 35.06 14.33
C ASP A 101 -2.37 35.52 15.79
N GLY A 102 -1.76 36.67 16.11
CA GLY A 102 -1.77 37.24 17.45
C GLY A 102 -3.19 37.61 17.91
N GLY A 103 -3.78 36.81 18.83
CA GLY A 103 -5.03 37.24 19.46
C GLY A 103 -5.71 36.23 20.40
N GLN A 104 -5.69 36.58 21.68
CA GLN A 104 -6.62 36.17 22.76
C GLN A 104 -6.49 34.76 23.35
N GLN A 105 -5.83 34.71 24.51
CA GLN A 105 -6.19 33.79 25.59
C GLN A 105 -7.70 33.89 25.84
N VAL A 106 -8.44 32.87 25.43
CA VAL A 106 -9.80 32.64 25.92
C VAL A 106 -9.68 31.76 27.17
N ASP A 107 -10.05 32.35 28.30
CA ASP A 107 -10.20 31.69 29.60
C ASP A 107 -11.03 30.40 29.46
N LYS A 108 -10.41 29.25 29.76
CA LYS A 108 -11.12 27.99 29.92
C LYS A 108 -11.74 27.95 31.32
N LYS A 109 -12.99 28.37 31.44
CA LYS A 109 -13.87 27.99 32.55
C LYS A 109 -15.20 27.41 32.03
N ASN A 110 -15.57 26.31 32.71
CA ASN A 110 -16.88 25.66 32.79
C ASN A 110 -17.30 24.78 31.61
N GLU A 111 -17.96 23.65 31.78
CA GLU A 111 -18.16 22.67 32.86
C GLU A 111 -19.04 21.58 32.22
N ASN A 112 -18.84 20.32 32.63
CA ASN A 112 -19.84 19.25 32.71
C ASN A 112 -21.00 19.21 31.70
N GLN A 113 -20.89 18.34 30.69
CA GLN A 113 -21.97 17.42 30.33
C GLN A 113 -21.40 16.03 30.07
N GLN A 114 -21.55 15.16 31.08
CA GLN A 114 -21.41 13.71 30.94
C GLN A 114 -22.58 13.20 30.10
N GLU A 115 -22.35 13.02 28.80
CA GLU A 115 -23.10 12.01 28.04
C GLU A 115 -22.31 10.72 28.06
N LEU A 116 -22.98 9.65 28.49
CA LEU A 116 -22.51 8.26 28.43
C LEU A 116 -22.37 7.84 26.95
N ARG A 117 -21.37 8.36 26.26
CA ARG A 117 -20.98 7.90 24.93
C ARG A 117 -20.09 6.69 25.13
N LYS A 118 -20.50 5.54 24.58
CA LYS A 118 -19.66 4.35 24.46
C LYS A 118 -18.30 4.81 23.91
N ASP A 119 -17.21 4.43 24.58
CA ASP A 119 -15.86 4.75 24.12
C ASP A 119 -15.76 4.44 22.62
N PRO A 120 -15.41 5.41 21.76
CA PRO A 120 -15.11 5.09 20.37
C PRO A 120 -13.90 4.17 20.41
N GLN A 121 -14.14 2.88 20.14
CA GLN A 121 -13.10 1.90 19.95
C GLN A 121 -12.15 2.48 18.89
N VAL A 122 -10.89 2.72 19.25
CA VAL A 122 -9.88 3.26 18.33
C VAL A 122 -9.66 2.21 17.24
N SER A 123 -10.40 2.30 16.14
CA SER A 123 -10.16 1.51 14.95
C SER A 123 -8.99 2.14 14.21
N LEU A 124 -7.92 1.38 13.95
CA LEU A 124 -6.90 1.84 13.01
C LEU A 124 -7.57 2.17 11.67
N PRO A 125 -7.19 3.28 11.01
CA PRO A 125 -7.67 3.57 9.67
C PRO A 125 -7.29 2.42 8.74
N GLN A 126 -8.20 2.04 7.85
CA GLN A 126 -7.93 1.04 6.83
C GLN A 126 -6.92 1.60 5.82
N THR A 127 -5.95 0.76 5.44
CA THR A 127 -4.92 1.11 4.46
C THR A 127 -5.19 0.41 3.14
N LEU A 128 -5.24 1.20 2.07
CA LEU A 128 -5.30 0.73 0.69
C LEU A 128 -3.97 1.07 0.02
N LEU A 129 -3.37 0.11 -0.68
CA LEU A 129 -2.07 0.27 -1.32
C LEU A 129 -2.17 0.20 -2.83
N PHE A 130 -1.49 1.12 -3.52
CA PHE A 130 -1.47 1.19 -4.98
C PHE A 130 -0.02 1.19 -5.50
N GLY A 131 0.34 0.17 -6.25
CA GLY A 131 1.67 0.00 -6.84
C GLY A 131 1.61 0.19 -8.34
N PHE A 132 1.87 1.41 -8.79
CA PHE A 132 1.92 1.74 -10.21
C PHE A 132 3.30 1.49 -10.83
N SER A 133 3.35 0.82 -11.99
CA SER A 133 4.59 0.56 -12.74
C SER A 133 5.61 -0.15 -11.83
N LYS A 134 6.86 0.34 -11.74
CA LYS A 134 7.88 -0.21 -10.85
C LYS A 134 7.53 -0.13 -9.36
N GLY A 135 6.50 0.63 -8.96
CA GLY A 135 5.95 0.61 -7.60
C GLY A 135 5.43 -0.75 -7.15
N GLY A 136 5.15 -1.66 -8.09
CA GLY A 136 4.82 -3.06 -7.79
C GLY A 136 5.91 -3.80 -7.01
N VAL A 137 7.18 -3.40 -7.10
CA VAL A 137 8.25 -4.05 -6.31
C VAL A 137 8.09 -3.80 -4.82
N VAL A 138 7.62 -2.61 -4.45
CA VAL A 138 7.32 -2.27 -3.06
C VAL A 138 6.12 -3.09 -2.58
N LEU A 139 5.12 -3.30 -3.43
CA LEU A 139 3.99 -4.17 -3.08
C LEU A 139 4.42 -5.62 -2.88
N ASN A 140 5.27 -6.17 -3.75
CA ASN A 140 5.78 -7.54 -3.58
C ASN A 140 6.55 -7.71 -2.27
N GLN A 141 7.35 -6.70 -1.90
CA GLN A 141 8.04 -6.65 -0.61
C GLN A 141 7.06 -6.58 0.57
N LEU A 142 6.04 -5.72 0.49
CA LEU A 142 4.99 -5.62 1.50
C LEU A 142 4.19 -6.91 1.64
N LEU A 143 3.94 -7.65 0.55
CA LEU A 143 3.30 -8.97 0.63
C LEU A 143 4.20 -9.99 1.35
N SER A 144 5.51 -9.96 1.13
CA SER A 144 6.46 -10.77 1.90
C SER A 144 6.40 -10.43 3.39
N GLU A 145 6.44 -9.14 3.73
CA GLU A 145 6.36 -8.65 5.11
C GLU A 145 5.03 -9.01 5.78
N LEU A 146 3.92 -8.88 5.06
CA LEU A 146 2.59 -9.23 5.52
C LEU A 146 2.48 -10.72 5.82
N SER A 147 2.96 -11.58 4.91
CA SER A 147 3.03 -13.03 5.13
C SER A 147 3.83 -13.38 6.38
N PHE A 148 4.99 -12.75 6.56
CA PHE A 148 5.85 -12.96 7.72
C PHE A 148 5.17 -12.51 9.03
N ALA A 149 4.56 -11.32 9.05
CA ALA A 149 3.82 -10.81 10.21
C ALA A 149 2.63 -11.69 10.57
N PHE A 150 1.86 -12.15 9.57
CA PHE A 150 0.73 -13.06 9.76
C PHE A 150 1.15 -14.39 10.37
N ARG A 151 2.24 -15.00 9.87
CA ARG A 151 2.80 -16.24 10.44
C ARG A 151 3.24 -16.03 11.89
N SER A 152 3.88 -14.90 12.20
CA SER A 152 4.25 -14.55 13.57
C SER A 152 3.04 -14.44 14.50
N MET A 153 1.97 -13.73 14.07
CA MET A 153 0.75 -13.58 14.87
C MET A 153 0.04 -14.91 15.13
N GLN A 154 0.01 -15.82 14.15
CA GLN A 154 -0.58 -17.15 14.31
C GLN A 154 0.20 -18.04 15.29
N ASN A 155 1.53 -17.91 15.33
CA ASN A 155 2.37 -18.63 16.28
C ASN A 155 2.14 -18.12 17.72
N HIS A 156 2.11 -16.80 17.92
CA HIS A 156 1.85 -16.22 19.25
C HIS A 156 0.41 -16.44 19.73
N GLY A 157 -0.57 -16.52 18.82
CA GLY A 157 -1.96 -16.85 19.16
C GLY A 157 -2.13 -18.26 19.71
N ARG A 158 -1.25 -19.20 19.35
CA ARG A 158 -1.21 -20.57 19.92
C ARG A 158 -0.61 -20.60 21.33
N GLU A 159 0.33 -19.72 21.64
CA GLU A 159 0.98 -19.65 22.95
C GLU A 159 0.18 -18.83 23.99
N ARG A 160 -0.61 -17.83 23.56
CA ARG A 160 -1.41 -16.95 24.44
C ARG A 160 -2.67 -17.59 25.04
N THR A 161 -2.87 -18.91 24.90
CA THR A 161 -3.97 -19.60 25.58
C THR A 161 -3.81 -19.70 27.10
N MET A 162 -2.74 -19.14 27.71
CA MET A 162 -2.49 -19.25 29.15
C MET A 162 -2.27 -17.97 29.97
N GLU A 163 -2.10 -16.78 29.42
CA GLU A 163 -1.88 -15.59 30.28
C GLU A 163 -2.60 -14.35 29.76
N ARG A 164 -3.77 -14.08 30.35
CA ARG A 164 -4.52 -12.84 30.18
C ARG A 164 -4.28 -11.95 31.41
N HIS A 165 -3.18 -11.21 31.42
CA HIS A 165 -3.02 -10.08 32.33
C HIS A 165 -3.47 -8.81 31.63
N GLU A 166 -4.65 -8.32 32.02
CA GLU A 166 -5.21 -7.04 31.61
C GLU A 166 -4.38 -5.90 32.23
N SER A 167 -3.51 -5.27 31.44
CA SER A 167 -2.90 -3.99 31.82
C SER A 167 -3.86 -2.87 31.50
N ASN A 168 -4.48 -2.36 32.57
CA ASN A 168 -5.45 -1.27 32.56
C ASN A 168 -4.74 0.08 32.38
N GLN A 169 -4.37 0.43 31.15
CA GLN A 169 -4.08 1.82 30.76
C GLN A 169 -4.62 2.05 29.35
N SER A 170 -5.88 2.44 29.26
CA SER A 170 -6.45 2.96 28.01
C SER A 170 -5.85 4.34 27.73
N PRO A 171 -5.05 4.52 26.66
CA PRO A 171 -4.73 5.86 26.21
C PRO A 171 -6.02 6.56 25.79
N ARG A 172 -6.14 7.86 26.06
CA ARG A 172 -7.24 8.70 25.56
C ARG A 172 -7.38 8.48 24.05
N PRO A 173 -8.60 8.46 23.48
CA PRO A 173 -8.80 8.34 22.04
C PRO A 173 -8.14 9.53 21.35
N GLN A 174 -6.94 9.32 20.82
CA GLN A 174 -6.34 10.18 19.81
C GLN A 174 -6.77 9.61 18.46
N GLU A 175 -7.26 10.48 17.57
CA GLU A 175 -7.45 10.12 16.17
C GLU A 175 -6.12 9.61 15.62
N VAL A 176 -6.07 8.31 15.32
CA VAL A 176 -4.88 7.66 14.77
C VAL A 176 -4.86 7.97 13.27
N ILE A 177 -4.22 9.07 12.89
CA ILE A 177 -4.11 9.50 11.48
C ILE A 177 -3.22 8.54 10.69
N CYS A 178 -2.21 7.93 11.31
CA CYS A 178 -1.39 6.90 10.70
C CYS A 178 -0.99 5.81 11.70
N PRO A 179 -0.60 4.61 11.22
CA PRO A 179 -0.14 3.54 12.08
C PRO A 179 1.15 3.90 12.83
N ALA A 180 1.21 3.55 14.12
CA ALA A 180 2.35 3.85 15.00
C ALA A 180 3.55 2.89 14.83
N THR A 181 3.32 1.70 14.27
CA THR A 181 4.36 0.68 14.09
C THR A 181 4.23 0.01 12.72
N SER A 182 5.32 -0.62 12.26
CA SER A 182 5.36 -1.45 11.05
C SER A 182 4.29 -2.54 11.06
N GLU A 183 4.14 -3.25 12.17
CA GLU A 183 3.13 -4.29 12.34
C GLU A 183 1.72 -3.72 12.35
N GLY A 184 1.51 -2.56 12.97
CA GLY A 184 0.23 -1.85 12.96
C GLY A 184 -0.14 -1.41 11.54
N PHE A 185 0.85 -0.95 10.76
CA PHE A 185 0.66 -0.62 9.35
C PHE A 185 0.27 -1.86 8.55
N LEU A 186 1.02 -2.96 8.66
CA LEU A 186 0.71 -4.20 7.96
C LEU A 186 -0.68 -4.73 8.33
N SER A 187 -1.05 -4.65 9.61
CA SER A 187 -2.35 -5.04 10.15
C SER A 187 -3.51 -4.12 9.74
N SER A 188 -3.22 -2.98 9.11
CA SER A 188 -4.25 -2.07 8.59
C SER A 188 -4.54 -2.28 7.10
N ILE A 189 -3.69 -3.03 6.37
CA ILE A 189 -3.80 -3.21 4.91
C ILE A 189 -4.99 -4.11 4.55
N VAL A 190 -6.04 -3.53 3.95
CA VAL A 190 -7.24 -4.27 3.54
C VAL A 190 -7.30 -4.50 2.03
N GLU A 191 -6.67 -3.64 1.22
CA GLU A 191 -6.63 -3.78 -0.23
C GLU A 191 -5.26 -3.42 -0.81
N VAL A 192 -4.84 -4.15 -1.84
CA VAL A 192 -3.59 -3.92 -2.56
C VAL A 192 -3.86 -4.00 -4.06
N HIS A 193 -3.50 -2.96 -4.79
CA HIS A 193 -3.74 -2.82 -6.22
C HIS A 193 -2.41 -2.73 -6.98
N PHE A 194 -2.14 -3.75 -7.79
CA PHE A 194 -1.05 -3.73 -8.78
C PHE A 194 -1.58 -3.03 -10.03
N LEU A 195 -1.00 -1.88 -10.37
CA LEU A 195 -1.43 -1.03 -11.49
C LEU A 195 -0.36 -1.03 -12.59
N ASP A 196 -0.62 -1.80 -13.64
CA ASP A 196 0.22 -1.96 -14.83
C ASP A 196 1.71 -2.14 -14.50
N VAL A 197 1.97 -3.03 -13.54
CA VAL A 197 3.32 -3.29 -13.04
C VAL A 197 4.18 -3.90 -14.13
N GLY A 198 5.39 -3.35 -14.27
CA GLY A 198 6.36 -3.77 -15.25
C GLY A 198 7.78 -3.72 -14.72
N LEU A 199 8.59 -4.69 -15.14
CA LEU A 199 10.04 -4.76 -14.87
C LEU A 199 10.76 -5.26 -16.12
N ASN A 200 12.06 -4.96 -16.20
CA ASN A 200 12.95 -5.49 -17.24
C ASN A 200 13.62 -6.82 -16.83
N CYS A 201 13.21 -7.38 -15.71
CA CYS A 201 13.64 -8.67 -15.17
C CYS A 201 12.46 -9.36 -14.48
N ARG A 202 12.69 -10.61 -14.04
CA ARG A 202 11.77 -11.35 -13.18
C ARG A 202 11.53 -10.64 -11.85
N GLY A 203 10.39 -10.94 -11.22
CA GLY A 203 9.95 -10.36 -9.96
C GLY A 203 8.92 -9.23 -10.12
N ALA A 204 8.23 -9.12 -11.25
CA ALA A 204 7.15 -8.15 -11.41
C ALA A 204 5.97 -8.49 -10.47
N TYR A 205 5.72 -9.79 -10.26
CA TYR A 205 4.73 -10.28 -9.30
C TYR A 205 5.33 -11.36 -8.41
N GLN A 206 4.76 -11.54 -7.22
CA GLN A 206 5.21 -12.53 -6.27
C GLN A 206 4.99 -13.97 -6.79
N THR A 207 6.05 -14.77 -6.79
CA THR A 207 6.03 -16.20 -7.18
C THR A 207 6.48 -17.13 -6.05
N ASN A 208 6.93 -16.58 -4.92
CA ASN A 208 7.28 -17.37 -3.76
C ASN A 208 6.01 -17.94 -3.11
N VAL A 209 5.83 -19.25 -3.23
CA VAL A 209 4.67 -19.98 -2.70
C VAL A 209 4.49 -19.79 -1.20
N ASP A 210 5.56 -19.71 -0.41
CA ASP A 210 5.47 -19.49 1.03
C ASP A 210 4.84 -18.12 1.35
N VAL A 211 5.25 -17.10 0.59
CA VAL A 211 4.69 -15.76 0.74
C VAL A 211 3.21 -15.79 0.40
N LEU A 212 2.85 -16.30 -0.77
CA LEU A 212 1.46 -16.36 -1.24
C LEU A 212 0.56 -17.17 -0.28
N GLU A 213 1.02 -18.34 0.17
CA GLU A 213 0.28 -19.16 1.12
C GLU A 213 0.08 -18.47 2.47
N GLY A 214 1.08 -17.75 2.97
CA GLY A 214 0.99 -17.03 4.24
C GLY A 214 0.07 -15.81 4.15
N VAL A 215 0.07 -15.09 3.02
CA VAL A 215 -0.89 -14.00 2.76
C VAL A 215 -2.33 -14.54 2.82
N VAL A 216 -2.62 -15.63 2.11
CA VAL A 216 -3.95 -16.26 2.11
C VAL A 216 -4.30 -16.81 3.50
N ALA A 217 -3.34 -17.42 4.20
CA ALA A 217 -3.58 -17.98 5.53
C ALA A 217 -3.91 -16.91 6.57
N GLY A 218 -3.27 -15.75 6.47
CA GLY A 218 -3.39 -14.68 7.45
C GLY A 218 -4.47 -13.65 7.14
N ALA A 219 -5.00 -13.60 5.92
CA ALA A 219 -6.14 -12.77 5.59
C ALA A 219 -7.32 -13.04 6.54
N GLY A 220 -7.82 -11.99 7.20
CA GLY A 220 -8.83 -12.11 8.26
C GLY A 220 -8.26 -12.15 9.69
N THR A 221 -6.94 -12.28 9.87
CA THR A 221 -6.31 -12.38 11.20
C THR A 221 -6.20 -11.03 11.91
N ALA A 222 -5.76 -10.00 11.17
CA ALA A 222 -5.57 -8.65 11.72
C ALA A 222 -6.63 -7.64 11.24
N ASN A 223 -7.37 -7.99 10.19
CA ASN A 223 -8.32 -7.13 9.50
C ASN A 223 -9.55 -7.96 9.14
N GLU A 224 -10.66 -7.32 8.78
CA GLU A 224 -11.87 -8.05 8.39
C GLU A 224 -11.68 -8.88 7.11
N TYR A 225 -10.91 -8.37 6.16
CA TYR A 225 -10.64 -9.00 4.87
C TYR A 225 -9.32 -8.48 4.27
N LEU A 226 -8.83 -9.18 3.24
CA LEU A 226 -7.73 -8.75 2.37
C LEU A 226 -8.10 -8.99 0.91
N ARG A 227 -7.96 -7.96 0.06
CA ARG A 227 -8.21 -8.05 -1.38
C ARG A 227 -6.98 -7.66 -2.19
N LEU A 228 -6.65 -8.44 -3.21
CA LEU A 228 -5.58 -8.11 -4.16
C LEU A 228 -6.16 -7.88 -5.55
N GLY A 229 -6.04 -6.65 -6.05
CA GLY A 229 -6.47 -6.24 -7.38
C GLY A 229 -5.31 -6.23 -8.36
N PHE A 230 -5.46 -6.93 -9.48
CA PHE A 230 -4.48 -6.97 -10.55
C PHE A 230 -5.05 -6.24 -11.77
N HIS A 231 -4.43 -5.13 -12.12
CA HIS A 231 -4.86 -4.26 -13.20
C HIS A 231 -3.70 -4.12 -14.18
N GLY A 232 -3.94 -4.39 -15.46
CA GLY A 232 -2.89 -4.25 -16.44
C GLY A 232 -3.40 -3.92 -17.82
N THR A 233 -2.47 -3.62 -18.69
CA THR A 233 -2.71 -3.25 -20.08
C THR A 233 -1.94 -4.20 -21.01
N PRO A 234 -2.31 -4.27 -22.30
CA PRO A 234 -1.51 -4.96 -23.31
C PRO A 234 -0.04 -4.53 -23.35
N ARG A 235 0.30 -3.31 -22.91
CA ARG A 235 1.69 -2.83 -22.84
C ARG A 235 2.57 -3.67 -21.91
N GLN A 236 2.02 -4.18 -20.81
CA GLN A 236 2.75 -5.01 -19.85
C GLN A 236 2.40 -6.49 -19.97
N TRP A 237 1.10 -6.83 -19.99
CA TRP A 237 0.62 -8.22 -19.94
C TRP A 237 0.66 -8.94 -21.30
N SER A 238 0.92 -8.22 -22.39
CA SER A 238 1.06 -8.80 -23.73
C SER A 238 2.39 -8.44 -24.39
N ASP A 239 3.39 -8.06 -23.58
CA ASP A 239 4.73 -7.72 -24.09
C ASP A 239 5.50 -9.00 -24.48
N PRO A 240 5.78 -9.24 -25.77
CA PRO A 240 6.43 -10.48 -26.21
C PRO A 240 7.89 -10.58 -25.74
N TYR A 241 8.53 -9.46 -25.41
CA TYR A 241 9.92 -9.43 -24.94
C TYR A 241 10.01 -9.57 -23.42
N ARG A 242 8.91 -9.34 -22.70
CA ARG A 242 8.83 -9.40 -21.23
C ARG A 242 7.71 -10.34 -20.78
N HIS A 243 7.62 -11.49 -21.43
CA HIS A 243 6.60 -12.53 -21.17
C HIS A 243 6.51 -12.95 -19.69
N TRP A 244 7.62 -12.88 -18.95
CA TRP A 244 7.64 -13.17 -17.52
C TRP A 244 6.67 -12.32 -16.70
N ILE A 245 6.34 -11.09 -17.14
CA ILE A 245 5.37 -10.24 -16.44
C ILE A 245 3.99 -10.92 -16.42
N ALA A 246 3.55 -11.44 -17.57
CA ALA A 246 2.30 -12.16 -17.69
C ALA A 246 2.36 -13.50 -16.95
N ASP A 247 3.43 -14.27 -17.15
CA ASP A 247 3.61 -15.58 -16.50
C ASP A 247 3.60 -15.49 -14.96
N GLU A 248 4.32 -14.51 -14.40
CA GLU A 248 4.38 -14.30 -12.95
C GLU A 248 3.03 -13.84 -12.38
N LYS A 249 2.32 -12.95 -13.10
CA LYS A 249 0.96 -12.54 -12.75
C LYS A 249 0.00 -13.74 -12.77
N ASP A 250 -0.02 -14.50 -13.85
CA ASP A 250 -0.90 -15.67 -14.01
C ASP A 250 -0.65 -16.70 -12.92
N PHE A 251 0.63 -16.99 -12.64
CA PHE A 251 1.00 -17.85 -11.53
C PHE A 251 0.52 -17.32 -10.18
N CYS A 252 0.80 -16.04 -9.87
CA CYS A 252 0.41 -15.41 -8.62
C CYS A 252 -1.10 -15.49 -8.40
N ILE A 253 -1.89 -15.05 -9.37
CA ILE A 253 -3.36 -15.02 -9.28
C ILE A 253 -3.92 -16.43 -9.15
N SER A 254 -3.50 -17.36 -10.01
CA SER A 254 -4.02 -18.74 -10.00
C SER A 254 -3.68 -19.46 -8.70
N PHE A 255 -2.47 -19.28 -8.18
CA PHE A 255 -2.04 -19.87 -6.92
C PHE A 255 -2.82 -19.28 -5.73
N LEU A 256 -2.98 -17.97 -5.67
CA LEU A 256 -3.75 -17.29 -4.63
C LEU A 256 -5.21 -17.75 -4.60
N ARG A 257 -5.88 -17.81 -5.76
CA ARG A 257 -7.26 -18.30 -5.89
C ARG A 257 -7.38 -19.75 -5.41
N LYS A 258 -6.53 -20.63 -5.96
CA LYS A 258 -6.47 -22.04 -5.57
C LYS A 258 -6.31 -22.21 -4.05
N LYS A 259 -5.38 -21.46 -3.44
CA LYS A 259 -5.14 -21.56 -2.00
C LYS A 259 -6.26 -21.01 -1.15
N ALA A 260 -6.93 -19.95 -1.60
CA ALA A 260 -8.10 -19.41 -0.91
C ALA A 260 -9.25 -20.44 -0.90
N ASP A 261 -9.48 -21.09 -2.04
CA ASP A 261 -10.49 -22.14 -2.19
C ASP A 261 -10.16 -23.39 -1.34
N GLU A 262 -8.91 -23.89 -1.42
CA GLU A 262 -8.42 -25.03 -0.62
C GLU A 262 -8.61 -24.80 0.90
N LYS A 263 -8.46 -23.56 1.37
CA LYS A 263 -8.61 -23.19 2.79
C LYS A 263 -10.03 -22.73 3.16
N GLY A 264 -10.92 -22.57 2.18
CA GLY A 264 -12.24 -21.97 2.41
C GLY A 264 -12.16 -20.54 2.97
N ASN A 265 -11.10 -19.78 2.68
CA ASN A 265 -10.90 -18.46 3.26
C ASN A 265 -11.69 -17.39 2.50
N ALA A 266 -12.96 -17.21 2.87
CA ALA A 266 -13.84 -16.19 2.30
C ALA A 266 -13.41 -14.73 2.59
N LYS A 267 -12.45 -14.53 3.52
CA LYS A 267 -11.89 -13.20 3.86
C LYS A 267 -10.77 -12.77 2.91
N PHE A 268 -10.31 -13.66 2.03
CA PHE A 268 -9.34 -13.33 0.99
C PHE A 268 -10.00 -13.33 -0.39
N ARG A 269 -9.70 -12.32 -1.23
CA ARG A 269 -10.18 -12.28 -2.63
C ARG A 269 -9.14 -11.70 -3.58
N THR A 270 -9.22 -12.11 -4.84
CA THR A 270 -8.44 -11.51 -5.93
C THR A 270 -9.33 -11.08 -7.08
N THR A 271 -9.00 -9.96 -7.73
CA THR A 271 -9.61 -9.53 -9.00
C THR A 271 -8.56 -9.31 -10.06
N GLU A 272 -8.97 -9.43 -11.31
CA GLU A 272 -8.11 -9.28 -12.46
C GLU A 272 -8.88 -8.53 -13.54
N LYS A 273 -8.28 -7.45 -14.09
CA LYS A 273 -8.88 -6.70 -15.18
C LYS A 273 -7.80 -6.24 -16.17
N LEU A 274 -7.95 -6.66 -17.41
CA LEU A 274 -7.19 -6.17 -18.55
C LEU A 274 -7.90 -4.93 -19.11
N TYR A 275 -7.20 -3.81 -19.17
CA TYR A 275 -7.69 -2.55 -19.71
C TYR A 275 -7.19 -2.34 -21.13
N PHE A 276 -8.03 -1.73 -21.97
CA PHE A 276 -7.69 -1.38 -23.35
C PHE A 276 -7.31 -2.59 -24.24
N GLU A 277 -7.94 -3.75 -24.01
CA GLU A 277 -7.64 -5.02 -24.70
C GLU A 277 -7.62 -4.92 -26.23
N HIS A 278 -8.46 -4.06 -26.80
CA HIS A 278 -8.58 -3.88 -28.25
C HIS A 278 -7.72 -2.74 -28.81
N THR A 279 -6.83 -2.18 -27.99
CA THR A 279 -5.95 -1.07 -28.36
C THR A 279 -4.51 -1.56 -28.53
N ARG A 280 -3.80 -1.00 -29.51
CA ARG A 280 -2.38 -1.31 -29.71
C ARG A 280 -1.56 -0.92 -28.46
N PRO A 281 -0.63 -1.78 -27.99
CA PRO A 281 0.29 -1.45 -26.90
C PRO A 281 0.97 -0.09 -27.09
N SER A 282 0.90 0.77 -26.09
CA SER A 282 1.51 2.11 -26.11
C SER A 282 2.03 2.51 -24.74
N LEU A 283 2.92 3.49 -24.69
CA LEU A 283 3.34 4.07 -23.41
C LEU A 283 2.24 4.92 -22.78
N GLN A 284 1.36 5.53 -23.58
CA GLN A 284 0.25 6.31 -23.04
C GLN A 284 -0.69 5.43 -22.20
N MET A 285 -1.09 4.26 -22.71
CA MET A 285 -2.02 3.38 -21.99
C MET A 285 -1.45 2.91 -20.64
N HIS A 286 -0.12 2.80 -20.53
CA HIS A 286 0.56 2.48 -19.28
C HIS A 286 0.22 3.51 -18.20
N PHE A 287 0.20 4.79 -18.53
CA PHE A 287 -0.20 5.85 -17.58
C PHE A 287 -1.72 5.99 -17.47
N GLU A 288 -2.43 5.91 -18.59
CA GLU A 288 -3.89 6.11 -18.69
C GLU A 288 -4.70 5.10 -17.84
N ILE A 289 -4.12 3.96 -17.51
CA ILE A 289 -4.71 3.02 -16.54
C ILE A 289 -4.98 3.67 -15.18
N LEU A 290 -4.19 4.67 -14.74
CA LEU A 290 -4.39 5.37 -13.47
C LEU A 290 -5.78 6.04 -13.40
N GLU A 291 -6.32 6.46 -14.54
CA GLU A 291 -7.68 7.01 -14.62
C GLU A 291 -8.73 5.94 -14.84
N SER A 292 -8.36 4.89 -15.58
CA SER A 292 -9.32 3.87 -16.01
C SER A 292 -9.58 2.79 -14.97
N PHE A 293 -8.65 2.57 -14.03
CA PHE A 293 -8.80 1.49 -13.08
C PHE A 293 -9.97 1.71 -12.12
N GLU A 294 -10.67 0.65 -11.78
CA GLU A 294 -11.76 0.64 -10.80
C GLU A 294 -11.32 -0.06 -9.52
N MET A 295 -11.76 0.47 -8.38
CA MET A 295 -11.60 -0.16 -7.07
C MET A 295 -12.73 -1.18 -6.81
N PHE A 296 -12.63 -1.92 -5.71
CA PHE A 296 -13.58 -2.98 -5.34
C PHE A 296 -14.95 -2.48 -4.90
#